data_AF-A0A4Q3SIB2-F1
#
_entry.id   AF-A0A4Q3SIB2-F1
#
_cell.length_a   1.000
_cell.length_b   1.000
_cell.length_c   1.000
_cell.angle_alpha   90.00
_cell.angle_beta   90.00
_cell.angle_gamma   90.00
#
_symmetry.space_group_name_H-M   'P 1'
#
loop_
_entity.id
_entity.type
_entity.pdbx_description
1 polymer ?
#
loop_
_entity_poly.entity_id
_entity_poly.type
_entity_poly.pdbx_seq_one_letter_code
_entity_poly.pdbx_strand_id
1 'polypeptide(L)'
;SFDAVLASAIIAFGFVFIHPFVDGNGRIHRYLVHDVLHRKEYVLRGIIFPVSAIMLERLDEYRKVLESFSKARIDLVEWKPSENNNIEVLNDTVDLYRYFDATKQVEFLYACVQQTIEKTIPGEINYLQKYDLMKEYLDNLYEMPDKTVALLVRFLEQGSGKLSDRARSKEFKELTSDEIDAIENKFQEIFE
;
A
#
# COMPACT_ATOMS: atom_id res chain seq x y z
N SER A 1 -26.82 -7.61 9.04
CA SER A 1 -25.83 -6.56 8.68
C SER A 1 -25.19 -6.96 7.37
N PHE A 2 -25.04 -6.04 6.40
CA PHE A 2 -24.32 -6.32 5.15
C PHE A 2 -22.81 -6.39 5.40
N ASP A 3 -22.08 -7.27 4.72
CA ASP A 3 -20.64 -7.48 4.91
C ASP A 3 -19.82 -6.20 4.60
N ALA A 4 -18.73 -5.98 5.34
CA ALA A 4 -17.92 -4.77 5.24
C ALA A 4 -17.11 -4.67 3.96
N VAL A 5 -16.47 -5.76 3.53
CA VAL A 5 -15.67 -5.81 2.32
C VAL A 5 -16.58 -5.75 1.09
N LEU A 6 -17.72 -6.45 1.12
CA LEU A 6 -18.74 -6.33 0.06
C LEU A 6 -19.24 -4.89 -0.08
N ALA A 7 -19.60 -4.23 1.03
CA ALA A 7 -20.07 -2.85 1.01
C ALA A 7 -19.02 -1.92 0.40
N SER A 8 -17.79 -2.06 0.87
CA SER A 8 -16.63 -1.26 0.47
C SER A 8 -16.36 -1.42 -1.03
N ALA A 9 -16.33 -2.66 -1.52
CA ALA A 9 -16.12 -2.96 -2.93
C ALA A 9 -17.22 -2.34 -3.81
N ILE A 10 -18.50 -2.56 -3.49
CA ILE A 10 -19.62 -2.07 -4.30
C ILE A 10 -19.59 -0.53 -4.38
N ILE A 11 -19.40 0.15 -3.25
CA ILE A 11 -19.38 1.62 -3.20
C ILE A 11 -18.16 2.18 -3.94
N ALA A 12 -16.96 1.70 -3.61
CA ALA A 12 -15.72 2.25 -4.16
C ALA A 12 -15.56 1.94 -5.65
N PHE A 13 -15.84 0.71 -6.09
CA PHE A 13 -15.75 0.35 -7.50
C PHE A 13 -16.88 0.97 -8.33
N GLY A 14 -18.11 1.01 -7.80
CA GLY A 14 -19.20 1.75 -8.45
C GLY A 14 -18.81 3.21 -8.70
N PHE A 15 -18.24 3.88 -7.69
CA PHE A 15 -17.74 5.25 -7.83
C PHE A 15 -16.66 5.40 -8.92
N VAL A 16 -15.64 4.53 -8.91
CA VAL A 16 -14.51 4.68 -9.86
C VAL A 16 -14.92 4.33 -11.30
N PHE A 17 -15.94 3.50 -11.49
CA PHE A 17 -16.51 3.20 -12.80
C PHE A 17 -17.32 4.36 -13.36
N ILE A 18 -18.08 5.08 -12.52
CA ILE A 18 -18.79 6.30 -12.92
C ILE A 18 -17.79 7.41 -13.30
N HIS A 19 -16.68 7.49 -12.57
CA HIS A 19 -15.60 8.45 -12.83
C HIS A 19 -16.07 9.93 -12.92
N PRO A 20 -16.79 10.45 -11.91
CA PRO A 20 -17.52 11.72 -12.03
C PRO A 20 -16.65 12.99 -12.04
N PHE A 21 -15.37 12.89 -11.69
CA PHE A 21 -14.45 14.03 -11.61
C PHE A 21 -13.41 14.01 -12.73
N VAL A 22 -12.85 15.18 -13.06
CA VAL A 22 -11.76 15.30 -14.04
C VAL A 22 -10.47 14.64 -13.54
N ASP A 23 -10.20 14.72 -12.23
CA ASP A 23 -9.07 14.09 -11.56
C ASP A 23 -9.50 13.71 -10.13
N GLY A 24 -8.75 12.81 -9.50
CA GLY A 24 -8.95 12.43 -8.10
C GLY A 24 -9.81 11.19 -7.90
N ASN A 25 -10.42 10.64 -8.95
CA ASN A 25 -11.28 9.45 -8.83
C ASN A 25 -10.54 8.27 -8.19
N GLY A 26 -9.28 8.02 -8.57
CA GLY A 26 -8.49 6.96 -7.93
C GLY A 26 -8.20 7.21 -6.45
N ARG A 27 -8.02 8.49 -6.04
CA ARG A 27 -7.80 8.88 -4.64
C ARG A 27 -9.08 8.71 -3.83
N ILE A 28 -10.21 9.16 -4.35
CA ILE A 28 -11.52 9.04 -3.71
C ILE A 28 -11.96 7.58 -3.64
N HIS A 29 -11.72 6.78 -4.68
CA HIS A 29 -11.96 5.32 -4.66
C HIS A 29 -11.28 4.67 -3.45
N ARG A 30 -9.97 4.88 -3.28
CA ARG A 30 -9.21 4.31 -2.16
C ARG A 30 -9.70 4.85 -0.82
N TYR A 31 -10.01 6.14 -0.75
CA TYR A 31 -10.60 6.74 0.45
C TYR A 31 -11.93 6.06 0.82
N LEU A 32 -12.83 5.84 -0.15
CA LEU A 32 -14.11 5.16 0.07
C LEU A 32 -13.90 3.73 0.57
N VAL A 33 -12.88 3.02 0.07
CA VAL A 33 -12.55 1.68 0.58
C VAL A 33 -12.31 1.75 2.10
N HIS A 34 -11.44 2.65 2.54
CA HIS A 34 -11.11 2.82 3.97
C HIS A 34 -12.27 3.34 4.81
N ASP A 35 -13.00 4.34 4.32
CA ASP A 35 -14.11 4.97 5.02
C ASP A 35 -15.23 3.95 5.28
N VAL A 36 -15.58 3.13 4.29
CA VAL A 36 -16.61 2.10 4.46
C VAL A 36 -16.16 1.00 5.43
N LEU A 37 -14.90 0.55 5.34
CA LEU A 37 -14.36 -0.43 6.30
C LEU A 37 -14.36 0.11 7.74
N HIS A 38 -13.99 1.38 7.93
CA HIS A 38 -14.03 2.04 9.23
C HIS A 38 -15.45 2.22 9.79
N ARG A 39 -16.39 2.71 8.97
CA ARG A 39 -17.79 2.90 9.38
C ARG A 39 -18.49 1.60 9.75
N LYS A 40 -18.02 0.48 9.20
CA LYS A 40 -18.52 -0.86 9.48
C LYS A 40 -17.73 -1.58 10.57
N GLU A 41 -16.84 -0.87 11.27
CA GLU A 41 -16.06 -1.36 12.41
C GLU A 41 -15.22 -2.60 12.06
N TYR A 42 -14.86 -2.77 10.79
CA TYR A 42 -14.01 -3.86 10.33
C TYR A 42 -12.55 -3.67 10.76
N VAL A 43 -12.15 -2.41 10.87
CA VAL A 43 -10.83 -1.98 11.35
C VAL A 43 -11.02 -1.22 12.65
N LEU A 44 -10.19 -1.52 13.65
CA LEU A 44 -10.19 -0.79 14.92
C LEU A 44 -9.84 0.69 14.70
N ARG A 45 -10.54 1.58 15.40
CA ARG A 45 -10.27 3.03 15.31
C ARG A 45 -8.82 3.32 15.70
N GLY A 46 -8.16 4.16 14.91
CA GLY A 46 -6.77 4.57 15.13
C GLY A 46 -5.73 3.64 14.50
N ILE A 47 -6.15 2.50 13.93
CA ILE A 47 -5.25 1.62 13.18
C ILE A 47 -5.29 1.99 11.70
N ILE A 48 -4.11 2.20 11.11
CA ILE A 48 -3.97 2.30 9.66
C ILE A 48 -4.05 0.88 9.11
N PHE A 49 -5.06 0.60 8.28
CA PHE A 49 -5.21 -0.70 7.63
C PHE A 49 -4.65 -0.62 6.20
N PRO A 50 -3.47 -1.20 5.89
CA PRO A 50 -2.74 -0.88 4.66
C PRO A 50 -3.29 -1.52 3.37
N VAL A 51 -4.60 -1.75 3.25
CA VAL A 51 -5.22 -2.39 2.08
C VAL A 51 -4.92 -1.66 0.76
N SER A 52 -4.81 -0.33 0.78
CA SER A 52 -4.44 0.45 -0.41
C SER A 52 -2.99 0.25 -0.85
N ALA A 53 -2.07 -0.05 0.08
CA ALA A 53 -0.71 -0.42 -0.29
C ALA A 53 -0.72 -1.76 -1.02
N ILE A 54 -1.52 -2.72 -0.55
CA ILE A 54 -1.65 -4.03 -1.20
C ILE A 54 -2.30 -3.93 -2.59
N MET A 55 -3.31 -3.07 -2.75
CA MET A 55 -3.86 -2.79 -4.06
C MET A 55 -2.81 -2.20 -5.03
N LEU A 56 -1.89 -1.37 -4.52
CA LEU A 56 -0.79 -0.80 -5.31
C LEU A 56 0.28 -1.84 -5.65
N GLU A 57 0.64 -2.72 -4.71
CA GLU A 57 1.54 -3.86 -4.98
C GLU A 57 0.96 -4.78 -6.06
N ARG A 58 -0.37 -4.95 -6.07
CA ARG A 58 -1.11 -5.79 -7.03
C ARG A 58 -1.72 -4.98 -8.18
N LEU A 59 -1.00 -3.96 -8.64
CA LEU A 59 -1.50 -3.00 -9.64
C LEU A 59 -1.98 -3.67 -10.93
N ASP A 60 -1.30 -4.71 -11.40
CA ASP A 60 -1.67 -5.41 -12.62
C ASP A 60 -2.98 -6.20 -12.48
N GLU A 61 -3.21 -6.81 -11.31
CA GLU A 61 -4.48 -7.47 -11.01
C GLU A 61 -5.60 -6.44 -10.85
N TYR A 62 -5.33 -5.34 -10.15
CA TYR A 62 -6.25 -4.23 -10.01
C TYR A 62 -6.70 -3.68 -11.38
N ARG A 63 -5.76 -3.49 -12.32
CA ARG A 63 -6.07 -3.07 -13.69
C ARG A 63 -6.98 -4.08 -14.40
N LYS A 64 -6.67 -5.38 -14.33
CA LYS A 64 -7.49 -6.44 -14.93
C LYS A 64 -8.91 -6.45 -14.37
N VAL A 65 -9.05 -6.23 -13.07
CA VAL A 65 -10.35 -6.14 -12.38
C VAL A 65 -11.14 -4.94 -12.89
N LEU A 66 -10.52 -3.76 -13.02
CA LEU A 66 -11.19 -2.58 -13.59
C LEU A 66 -11.60 -2.81 -15.05
N GLU A 67 -10.69 -3.33 -15.87
CA GLU A 67 -10.92 -3.60 -17.29
C GLU A 67 -12.01 -4.65 -17.53
N SER A 68 -12.13 -5.63 -16.64
CA SER A 68 -13.18 -6.67 -16.73
C SER A 68 -14.59 -6.07 -16.70
N PHE A 69 -14.74 -4.90 -16.09
CA PHE A 69 -15.96 -4.12 -16.12
C PHE A 69 -15.93 -3.10 -17.27
N SER A 70 -14.93 -2.23 -17.37
CA SER A 70 -14.99 -1.08 -18.27
C SER A 70 -14.96 -1.41 -19.76
N LYS A 71 -14.18 -2.41 -20.20
CA LYS A 71 -13.93 -2.67 -21.63
C LYS A 71 -15.19 -2.89 -22.46
N ALA A 72 -16.11 -3.73 -21.98
CA ALA A 72 -17.33 -4.06 -22.72
C ALA A 72 -18.34 -2.91 -22.81
N ARG A 73 -18.17 -1.84 -22.01
CA ARG A 73 -19.07 -0.69 -21.95
C ARG A 73 -18.62 0.48 -22.80
N ILE A 74 -17.31 0.64 -23.03
CA ILE A 74 -16.77 1.77 -23.78
C ILE A 74 -17.42 1.87 -25.16
N ASP A 75 -17.63 0.73 -25.83
CA ASP A 75 -18.27 0.66 -27.16
C ASP A 75 -19.77 1.02 -27.14
N LEU A 76 -20.39 1.09 -25.96
CA LEU A 76 -21.81 1.44 -25.75
C LEU A 76 -21.99 2.91 -25.35
N VAL A 77 -20.90 3.64 -25.10
CA VAL A 77 -20.94 5.06 -24.71
C VAL A 77 -20.68 5.91 -25.95
N GLU A 78 -21.70 6.63 -26.39
CA GLU A 78 -21.54 7.63 -27.45
C GLU A 78 -20.97 8.90 -26.85
N TRP A 79 -19.85 9.39 -27.37
CA TRP A 79 -19.18 10.55 -26.80
C TRP A 79 -18.49 11.43 -27.85
N LYS A 80 -18.27 12.69 -27.50
CA LYS A 80 -17.44 13.64 -28.26
C LYS A 80 -16.52 14.43 -27.31
N PRO A 81 -15.36 14.91 -27.79
CA PRO A 81 -14.52 15.80 -26.99
C PRO A 81 -15.23 17.14 -26.73
N SER A 82 -15.10 17.67 -25.52
CA SER A 82 -15.58 19.00 -25.15
C SER A 82 -14.49 20.07 -25.31
N GLU A 83 -14.88 21.34 -25.25
CA GLU A 83 -13.97 22.50 -25.39
C GLU A 83 -12.80 22.50 -24.38
N ASN A 84 -12.97 21.83 -23.23
CA ASN A 84 -11.97 21.75 -22.17
C ASN A 84 -11.10 20.48 -22.25
N ASN A 85 -11.05 19.80 -23.40
CA ASN A 85 -10.40 18.48 -23.56
C ASN A 85 -10.97 17.40 -22.60
N ASN A 86 -12.24 17.52 -22.24
CA ASN A 86 -12.97 16.48 -21.49
C ASN A 86 -13.92 15.75 -22.46
N ILE A 87 -14.82 14.93 -21.93
CA ILE A 87 -15.75 14.11 -22.70
C ILE A 87 -17.18 14.58 -22.44
N GLU A 88 -17.98 14.73 -23.50
CA GLU A 88 -19.43 14.89 -23.43
C GLU A 88 -20.09 13.58 -23.88
N VAL A 89 -20.88 12.97 -22.99
CA VAL A 89 -21.64 11.75 -23.25
C VAL A 89 -22.97 12.12 -23.91
N LEU A 90 -23.28 11.46 -25.03
CA LEU A 90 -24.39 11.82 -25.92
C LEU A 90 -25.64 10.93 -25.74
N ASN A 91 -25.51 9.78 -25.08
CA ASN A 91 -26.58 8.82 -24.83
C ASN A 91 -26.81 8.59 -23.33
N ASP A 92 -27.98 8.03 -22.96
CA ASP A 92 -28.23 7.61 -21.58
C ASP A 92 -27.43 6.34 -21.28
N THR A 93 -26.58 6.41 -20.25
CA THR A 93 -25.66 5.34 -19.86
C THR A 93 -25.96 4.82 -18.46
N VAL A 94 -27.01 5.30 -17.78
CA VAL A 94 -27.27 4.98 -16.38
C VAL A 94 -27.36 3.47 -16.13
N ASP A 95 -28.00 2.74 -17.02
CA ASP A 95 -28.20 1.30 -16.88
C ASP A 95 -26.91 0.49 -17.11
N LEU A 96 -25.87 1.08 -17.74
CA LEU A 96 -24.56 0.45 -17.88
C LEU A 96 -23.83 0.33 -16.53
N TYR A 97 -24.15 1.22 -15.58
CA TYR A 97 -23.46 1.34 -14.29
C TYR A 97 -24.35 0.96 -13.09
N ARG A 98 -25.68 1.11 -13.21
CA ARG A 98 -26.64 0.91 -12.11
C ARG A 98 -26.62 -0.51 -11.55
N TYR A 99 -26.53 -1.51 -12.43
CA TYR A 99 -26.57 -2.93 -12.05
C TYR A 99 -25.31 -3.62 -12.55
N PHE A 100 -24.21 -3.45 -11.81
CA PHE A 100 -22.97 -4.13 -12.14
C PHE A 100 -22.76 -5.40 -11.33
N ASP A 101 -22.22 -6.41 -12.00
CA ASP A 101 -21.61 -7.55 -11.34
C ASP A 101 -20.27 -7.12 -10.73
N ALA A 102 -20.23 -7.07 -9.40
CA ALA A 102 -19.06 -6.68 -8.63
C ALA A 102 -18.19 -7.88 -8.19
N THR A 103 -18.46 -9.11 -8.67
CA THR A 103 -17.82 -10.33 -8.16
C THR A 103 -16.29 -10.24 -8.22
N LYS A 104 -15.72 -9.87 -9.37
CA LYS A 104 -14.26 -9.75 -9.53
C LYS A 104 -13.65 -8.65 -8.65
N GLN A 105 -14.37 -7.56 -8.46
CA GLN A 105 -13.97 -6.43 -7.62
C GLN A 105 -13.95 -6.82 -6.14
N VAL A 106 -14.97 -7.56 -5.72
CA VAL A 106 -15.11 -8.12 -4.38
C VAL A 106 -14.01 -9.14 -4.11
N GLU A 107 -13.80 -10.11 -5.00
CA GLU A 107 -12.76 -11.14 -4.85
C GLU A 107 -11.37 -10.52 -4.72
N PHE A 108 -11.09 -9.52 -5.57
CA PHE A 108 -9.84 -8.77 -5.51
C PHE A 108 -9.66 -8.03 -4.18
N LEU A 109 -10.70 -7.33 -3.70
CA LEU A 109 -10.61 -6.59 -2.44
C LEU A 109 -10.45 -7.54 -1.25
N TYR A 110 -11.16 -8.67 -1.23
CA TYR A 110 -10.95 -9.73 -0.23
C TYR A 110 -9.53 -10.25 -0.26
N ALA A 111 -8.97 -10.50 -1.45
CA ALA A 111 -7.60 -10.97 -1.55
C ALA A 111 -6.59 -9.93 -1.03
N CYS A 112 -6.85 -8.63 -1.22
CA CYS A 112 -6.04 -7.56 -0.63
C CYS A 112 -6.17 -7.49 0.89
N VAL A 113 -7.39 -7.61 1.41
CA VAL A 113 -7.70 -7.65 2.84
C VAL A 113 -7.03 -8.85 3.51
N GLN A 114 -7.13 -10.02 2.90
CA GLN A 114 -6.51 -11.25 3.38
C GLN A 114 -4.99 -11.10 3.45
N GLN A 115 -4.34 -10.63 2.38
CA GLN A 115 -2.90 -10.37 2.39
C GLN A 115 -2.51 -9.34 3.46
N THR A 116 -3.33 -8.31 3.66
CA THR A 116 -3.10 -7.29 4.70
C THR A 116 -3.06 -7.93 6.10
N ILE A 117 -4.03 -8.79 6.40
CA ILE A 117 -4.19 -9.41 7.72
C ILE A 117 -3.18 -10.54 7.94
N GLU A 118 -2.99 -11.41 6.95
CA GLU A 118 -2.21 -12.64 7.10
C GLU A 118 -0.71 -12.45 6.88
N LYS A 119 -0.32 -11.40 6.14
CA LYS A 119 1.08 -11.20 5.74
C LYS A 119 1.62 -9.83 6.14
N THR A 120 0.97 -8.76 5.69
CA THR A 120 1.51 -7.41 5.80
C THR A 120 1.59 -6.95 7.25
N ILE A 121 0.49 -6.98 8.00
CA ILE A 121 0.48 -6.55 9.40
C ILE A 121 1.44 -7.41 10.26
N PRO A 122 1.42 -8.76 10.18
CA PRO A 122 2.40 -9.58 10.90
C PRO A 122 3.85 -9.26 10.53
N GLY A 123 4.13 -9.05 9.24
CA GLY A 123 5.46 -8.69 8.75
C GLY A 123 5.94 -7.34 9.27
N GLU A 124 5.07 -6.32 9.26
CA GLU A 124 5.36 -4.99 9.80
C GLU A 124 5.63 -5.06 11.31
N ILE A 125 4.82 -5.82 12.08
CA ILE A 125 5.04 -6.01 13.51
C ILE A 125 6.39 -6.68 13.78
N ASN A 126 6.69 -7.77 13.08
CA ASN A 126 7.96 -8.48 13.22
C ASN A 126 9.15 -7.58 12.86
N TYR A 127 9.02 -6.77 11.80
CA TYR A 127 10.03 -5.79 11.42
C TYR A 127 10.26 -4.76 12.52
N LEU A 128 9.20 -4.18 13.08
CA LEU A 128 9.30 -3.18 14.16
C LEU A 128 9.97 -3.77 15.40
N GLN A 129 9.64 -5.01 15.77
CA GLN A 129 10.30 -5.70 16.89
C GLN A 129 11.81 -5.88 16.64
N LYS A 130 12.20 -6.32 15.43
CA LYS A 130 13.60 -6.46 15.04
C LYS A 130 14.33 -5.10 15.03
N TYR A 131 13.67 -4.07 14.53
CA TYR A 131 14.19 -2.70 14.54
C TYR A 131 14.43 -2.19 15.96
N ASP A 132 13.48 -2.38 16.88
CA ASP A 132 13.60 -1.95 18.28
C ASP A 132 14.76 -2.67 18.98
N LEU A 133 14.95 -3.97 18.74
CA LEU A 133 16.11 -4.72 19.27
C LEU A 133 17.44 -4.17 18.74
N MET A 134 17.51 -3.85 17.45
CA MET A 134 18.71 -3.29 16.84
C MET A 134 19.00 -1.88 17.37
N LYS A 135 17.95 -1.07 17.52
CA LYS A 135 18.06 0.27 18.11
C LYS A 135 18.57 0.20 19.54
N GLU A 136 17.98 -0.64 20.39
CA GLU A 136 18.42 -0.82 21.77
C GLU A 136 19.89 -1.25 21.85
N TYR A 137 20.34 -2.17 20.99
CA TYR A 137 21.74 -2.56 20.90
C TYR A 137 22.66 -1.39 20.53
N LEU A 138 22.29 -0.60 19.52
CA LEU A 138 23.09 0.52 19.04
C LEU A 138 23.14 1.67 20.04
N ASP A 139 22.02 1.99 20.67
CA ASP A 139 21.93 3.04 21.67
C ASP A 139 22.75 2.69 22.92
N ASN A 140 22.69 1.44 23.38
CA ASN A 140 23.39 1.01 24.61
C ASN A 140 24.91 0.89 24.47
N LEU A 141 25.42 0.51 23.29
CA LEU A 141 26.87 0.30 23.09
C LEU A 141 27.57 1.50 22.45
N TYR A 142 26.87 2.29 21.64
CA TYR A 142 27.47 3.35 20.83
C TYR A 142 26.84 4.73 21.06
N GLU A 143 25.84 4.85 21.94
CA GLU A 143 25.11 6.10 22.22
C GLU A 143 24.62 6.79 20.93
N MET A 144 24.21 5.97 19.95
CA MET A 144 23.97 6.44 18.59
C MET A 144 22.67 7.25 18.50
N PRO A 145 22.66 8.43 17.86
CA PRO A 145 21.42 9.18 17.67
C PRO A 145 20.41 8.45 16.76
N ASP A 146 19.11 8.58 17.04
CA ASP A 146 18.00 7.96 16.27
C ASP A 146 18.14 8.06 14.74
N LYS A 147 18.56 9.23 14.24
CA LYS A 147 18.74 9.46 12.80
C LYS A 147 19.87 8.61 12.21
N THR A 148 20.94 8.43 12.98
CA THR A 148 22.09 7.62 12.57
C THR A 148 21.74 6.14 12.63
N VAL A 149 20.98 5.69 13.65
CA VAL A 149 20.43 4.33 13.72
C VAL A 149 19.56 4.03 12.49
N ALA A 150 18.59 4.90 12.19
CA ALA A 150 17.71 4.73 11.03
C ALA A 150 18.50 4.70 9.70
N LEU A 151 19.55 5.53 9.58
CA LEU A 151 20.42 5.51 8.41
C LEU A 151 21.19 4.19 8.32
N LEU A 152 21.80 3.75 9.42
CA LEU A 152 22.60 2.54 9.51
C LEU A 152 21.79 1.29 9.15
N VAL A 153 20.63 1.11 9.78
CA VAL A 153 19.71 -0.01 9.49
C VAL A 153 19.33 -0.02 8.02
N ARG A 154 19.00 1.14 7.43
CA ARG A 154 18.68 1.23 6.00
C ARG A 154 19.84 0.82 5.09
N PHE A 155 21.07 1.23 5.43
CA PHE A 155 22.26 0.82 4.66
C PHE A 155 22.52 -0.68 4.76
N LEU A 156 22.34 -1.26 5.95
CA LEU A 156 22.48 -2.70 6.18
C LEU A 156 21.43 -3.48 5.40
N GLU A 157 20.16 -3.09 5.45
CA GLU A 157 19.08 -3.72 4.65
C GLU A 157 19.40 -3.72 3.15
N GLN A 158 19.82 -2.56 2.61
CA GLN A 158 20.19 -2.42 1.20
C GLN A 158 21.42 -3.27 0.84
N GLY A 159 22.33 -3.45 1.77
CA GLY A 159 23.55 -4.25 1.61
C GLY A 159 23.42 -5.70 2.06
N SER A 160 22.20 -6.21 2.31
CA SER A 160 21.97 -7.56 2.82
C SER A 160 22.78 -7.86 4.10
N GLY A 161 22.74 -6.90 5.03
CA GLY A 161 23.44 -6.87 6.31
C GLY A 161 24.92 -6.49 6.26
N LYS A 162 25.39 -5.88 5.16
CA LYS A 162 26.77 -5.36 5.06
C LYS A 162 26.82 -3.91 4.57
N LEU A 163 27.70 -3.11 5.16
CA LEU A 163 28.00 -1.76 4.73
C LEU A 163 29.02 -1.74 3.59
N SER A 164 28.72 -0.98 2.54
CA SER A 164 29.69 -0.69 1.48
C SER A 164 30.91 0.08 2.01
N ASP A 165 32.08 -0.07 1.39
CA ASP A 165 33.30 0.67 1.74
C ASP A 165 33.10 2.18 1.79
N ARG A 166 32.27 2.71 0.89
CA ARG A 166 31.88 4.12 0.88
C ARG A 166 31.08 4.51 2.12
N ALA A 167 30.14 3.68 2.54
CA ALA A 167 29.33 3.94 3.74
C ALA A 167 30.23 3.91 4.99
N ARG A 168 31.10 2.90 5.11
CA ARG A 168 32.09 2.78 6.19
C ARG A 168 32.98 4.02 6.27
N SER A 169 33.54 4.47 5.14
CA SER A 169 34.51 5.58 5.11
C SER A 169 33.94 7.00 5.15
N LYS A 170 32.67 7.20 4.74
CA LYS A 170 32.05 8.54 4.68
C LYS A 170 30.97 8.75 5.73
N GLU A 171 29.98 7.88 5.76
CA GLU A 171 28.77 8.05 6.57
C GLU A 171 29.02 7.60 8.02
N PHE A 172 29.80 6.53 8.21
CA PHE A 172 30.05 5.90 9.51
C PHE A 172 31.54 5.93 9.91
N LYS A 173 32.27 6.97 9.49
CA LYS A 173 33.72 7.13 9.72
C LYS A 173 34.15 7.14 11.19
N GLU A 174 33.21 7.38 12.09
CA GLU A 174 33.44 7.43 13.54
C GLU A 174 33.47 6.04 14.18
N LEU A 175 32.94 5.03 13.48
CA LEU A 175 33.03 3.63 13.88
C LEU A 175 34.33 3.00 13.38
N THR A 176 34.97 2.22 14.24
CA THR A 176 36.11 1.39 13.89
C THR A 176 35.69 0.16 13.08
N SER A 177 36.65 -0.51 12.43
CA SER A 177 36.35 -1.73 11.66
C SER A 177 35.73 -2.82 12.53
N ASP A 178 36.25 -3.00 13.75
CA ASP A 178 35.77 -4.03 14.67
C ASP A 178 34.34 -3.75 15.14
N GLU A 179 33.99 -2.48 15.35
CA GLU A 179 32.62 -2.07 15.70
C GLU A 179 31.64 -2.26 14.54
N ILE A 180 32.06 -1.94 13.32
CA ILE A 180 31.26 -2.18 12.11
C ILE A 180 31.01 -3.68 11.95
N ASP A 181 32.02 -4.51 12.11
CA ASP A 181 31.88 -5.96 11.98
C ASP A 181 30.97 -6.52 13.09
N ALA A 182 31.05 -6.00 14.32
CA ALA A 182 30.13 -6.36 15.41
C ALA A 182 28.67 -5.96 15.11
N ILE A 183 28.46 -4.75 14.58
CA ILE A 183 27.14 -4.26 14.16
C ILE A 183 26.56 -5.11 13.03
N GLU A 184 27.35 -5.42 12.00
CA GLU A 184 26.91 -6.26 10.88
C GLU A 184 26.53 -7.66 11.36
N ASN A 185 27.34 -8.27 12.24
CA ASN A 185 27.02 -9.57 12.84
C ASN A 185 25.73 -9.52 13.66
N LYS A 186 25.55 -8.47 14.48
CA LYS A 186 24.33 -8.31 15.29
C LYS A 186 23.10 -8.09 14.43
N PHE A 187 23.24 -7.35 13.33
CA PHE A 187 22.16 -7.15 12.37
C PHE A 187 21.72 -8.48 11.76
N GLN A 188 22.65 -9.34 11.32
CA GLN A 188 22.29 -10.66 10.79
C GLN A 188 21.60 -11.52 11.85
N GLU A 189 22.11 -11.53 13.09
CA GLU A 189 21.49 -12.26 14.20
C GLU A 189 20.02 -11.86 14.44
N ILE A 190 19.69 -10.58 14.30
CA ILE A 190 18.35 -10.06 14.53
C ILE A 190 17.45 -10.20 13.29
N PHE A 191 17.98 -9.96 12.09
CA PHE A 191 17.20 -9.82 10.86
C PHE A 191 17.08 -11.09 10.02
N GLU A 192 17.98 -12.06 10.16
CA GLU A 192 17.78 -13.44 9.68
C GLU A 192 16.77 -14.23 10.53
#